data_AF-A0A3N6F9V3-F1
#
_entry.id   AF-A0A3N6F9V3-F1
#
_cell.length_a   1.000
_cell.length_b   1.000
_cell.length_c   1.000
_cell.angle_alpha   90.00
_cell.angle_beta   90.00
_cell.angle_gamma   90.00
#
_symmetry.space_group_name_H-M   'P 1'
#
loop_
_entity.id
_entity.type
_entity.pdbx_description
1 polymer ?
#
loop_
_entity_poly.entity_id
_entity_poly.type
_entity_poly.pdbx_seq_one_letter_code
_entity_poly.pdbx_strand_id
1 'polypeptide(L)'
;MAVGTRWYLHTLTGRKDPHGVGVALLRSRDKAVSTGWEAVRKGDAASGGVVAAVVCNSERRVVWGCLFDFVQYDVVTTDLPADLVEVPDAGEAHTKWVSRWALFVNSEIKRRTARP
;
A
#
# COMPACT_ATOMS: atom_id res chain seq x y z
N MET A 1 -15.26 -6.95 -26.45
CA MET A 1 -14.87 -7.69 -25.23
C MET A 1 -14.33 -6.68 -24.23
N ALA A 2 -14.97 -6.50 -23.08
CA ALA A 2 -14.50 -5.55 -22.08
C ALA A 2 -13.22 -6.11 -21.44
N VAL A 3 -12.08 -5.51 -21.78
CA VAL A 3 -10.80 -5.76 -21.09
C VAL A 3 -11.05 -5.36 -19.64
N GLY A 4 -11.07 -6.35 -18.74
CA GLY A 4 -11.32 -6.10 -17.32
C GLY A 4 -10.33 -5.05 -16.80
N THR A 5 -10.84 -4.04 -16.10
CA THR A 5 -10.03 -2.96 -15.52
C THR A 5 -8.88 -3.59 -14.73
N ARG A 6 -7.64 -3.29 -15.13
CA ARG A 6 -6.44 -3.78 -14.46
C ARG A 6 -6.20 -2.92 -13.22
N TRP A 7 -6.05 -3.58 -12.07
CA TRP A 7 -5.66 -2.94 -10.83
C TRP A 7 -4.27 -3.43 -10.44
N TYR A 8 -3.55 -2.62 -9.68
CA TYR A 8 -2.30 -3.04 -9.08
C TYR A 8 -2.36 -2.82 -7.58
N LEU A 9 -2.00 -3.85 -6.83
CA LEU A 9 -1.83 -3.79 -5.39
C LEU A 9 -0.33 -3.67 -5.11
N HIS A 10 0.07 -2.61 -4.42
CA HIS A 10 1.42 -2.47 -3.87
C HIS A 10 1.34 -2.63 -2.36
N THR A 11 2.26 -3.40 -1.77
CA THR A 11 2.34 -3.61 -0.31
C THR A 11 3.70 -3.22 0.24
N LEU A 12 3.77 -2.66 1.45
CA LEU A 12 5.00 -2.48 2.21
C LEU A 12 5.08 -3.49 3.35
N THR A 13 6.26 -4.07 3.58
CA THR A 13 6.55 -4.96 4.70
C THR A 13 7.41 -4.28 5.77
N GLY A 14 7.35 -4.77 7.02
CA GLY A 14 8.03 -4.15 8.16
C GLY A 14 9.48 -4.61 8.46
N ARG A 15 9.95 -5.74 7.92
CA ARG A 15 11.26 -6.33 8.31
C ARG A 15 12.46 -6.04 7.40
N LYS A 16 12.24 -5.65 6.16
CA LYS A 16 13.30 -5.25 5.22
C LYS A 16 12.95 -3.90 4.66
N ASP A 17 13.96 -3.17 4.17
CA ASP A 17 13.75 -1.94 3.43
C ASP A 17 12.53 -2.12 2.53
N PRO A 18 11.52 -1.24 2.66
CA PRO A 18 10.18 -1.49 2.16
C PRO A 18 10.23 -1.90 0.70
N HIS A 19 9.89 -3.16 0.42
CA HIS A 19 9.81 -3.67 -0.93
C HIS A 19 8.35 -3.64 -1.35
N GLY A 20 8.02 -2.71 -2.26
CA GLY A 20 6.73 -2.68 -2.92
C GLY A 20 6.55 -3.93 -3.78
N VAL A 21 5.74 -4.89 -3.36
CA VAL A 21 5.32 -5.99 -4.25
C VAL A 21 4.09 -5.54 -5.01
N GLY A 22 4.24 -5.32 -6.32
CA GLY A 22 3.14 -5.01 -7.23
C GLY A 22 2.47 -6.27 -7.77
N VAL A 23 1.20 -6.51 -7.44
CA VAL A 23 0.41 -7.62 -8.00
C VAL A 23 -0.66 -7.05 -8.92
N ALA A 24 -0.70 -7.51 -10.17
CA ALA A 24 -1.78 -7.17 -11.11
C ALA A 24 -3.04 -7.98 -10.77
N LEU A 25 -4.16 -7.30 -10.56
CA LEU A 25 -5.47 -7.89 -10.26
C LEU A 25 -6.45 -7.62 -11.42
N LEU A 26 -7.00 -8.69 -12.00
CA LEU A 26 -8.09 -8.64 -12.98
C LEU A 26 -9.43 -8.83 -12.26
N ARG A 27 -9.82 -7.81 -11.50
CA ARG A 27 -10.99 -7.82 -10.58
C ARG A 27 -11.68 -6.46 -10.56
N SER A 28 -12.79 -6.32 -9.85
CA SER A 28 -13.39 -5.01 -9.56
C SER A 28 -12.54 -4.22 -8.56
N ARG A 29 -12.76 -2.90 -8.50
CA ARG A 29 -12.13 -2.00 -7.51
C ARG A 29 -12.30 -2.54 -6.08
N ASP A 30 -13.53 -2.89 -5.70
CA ASP A 30 -13.83 -3.33 -4.34
C ASP A 30 -13.09 -4.61 -3.96
N LYS A 31 -12.90 -5.52 -4.91
CA LYS A 31 -12.10 -6.73 -4.70
C LYS A 31 -10.61 -6.40 -4.56
N ALA A 32 -10.07 -5.48 -5.36
CA ALA A 32 -8.69 -5.03 -5.19
C ALA A 32 -8.46 -4.38 -3.82
N VAL A 33 -9.38 -3.52 -3.38
CA VAL A 33 -9.37 -2.90 -2.04
C VAL A 33 -9.49 -3.96 -0.94
N SER A 34 -10.42 -4.90 -1.06
CA SER A 34 -10.57 -6.03 -0.12
C SER A 34 -9.29 -6.83 0.02
N THR A 35 -8.61 -7.14 -1.09
CA THR A 35 -7.32 -7.84 -1.04
C THR A 35 -6.24 -7.02 -0.33
N GLY A 36 -6.23 -5.70 -0.51
CA GLY A 36 -5.35 -4.81 0.24
C GLY A 36 -5.61 -4.86 1.74
N TRP A 37 -6.88 -4.78 2.16
CA TRP A 37 -7.28 -4.92 3.57
C TRP A 37 -6.79 -6.24 4.16
N GLU A 38 -7.06 -7.35 3.48
CA GLU A 38 -6.64 -8.69 3.91
C GLU A 38 -5.12 -8.82 3.99
N ALA A 39 -4.38 -8.24 3.04
CA ALA A 39 -2.92 -8.28 3.04
C ALA A 39 -2.33 -7.61 4.29
N VAL A 40 -2.80 -6.41 4.63
CA VAL A 40 -2.32 -5.70 5.83
C VAL A 40 -2.81 -6.37 7.12
N ARG A 41 -4.08 -6.82 7.19
CA ARG A 41 -4.62 -7.51 8.37
C ARG A 41 -3.93 -8.84 8.65
N LYS A 42 -3.66 -9.63 7.61
CA LYS A 42 -3.09 -10.97 7.74
C LYS A 42 -1.62 -10.92 8.14
N GLY A 43 -0.90 -9.85 7.79
CA GLY A 43 0.44 -9.52 8.27
C GLY A 43 1.31 -10.74 8.61
N ASP A 44 1.73 -11.51 7.60
CA ASP A 44 2.44 -12.78 7.84
C ASP A 44 3.76 -12.55 8.61
N ALA A 45 3.87 -13.16 9.79
CA ALA A 45 5.04 -13.13 10.67
C ALA A 45 6.31 -13.67 9.98
N ALA A 46 6.20 -14.49 8.93
CA ALA A 46 7.33 -14.95 8.12
C ALA A 46 7.88 -13.84 7.21
N SER A 47 7.02 -12.96 6.70
CA SER A 47 7.39 -11.81 5.84
C SER A 47 7.79 -10.54 6.61
N GLY A 48 7.63 -10.55 7.94
CA GLY A 48 7.77 -9.36 8.76
C GLY A 48 6.57 -8.43 8.80
N GLY A 49 5.40 -8.93 8.38
CA GLY A 49 4.12 -8.22 8.38
C GLY A 49 4.02 -7.17 7.28
N VAL A 50 2.94 -7.23 6.49
CA VAL A 50 2.56 -6.10 5.62
C VAL A 50 2.04 -4.99 6.53
N VAL A 51 2.65 -3.81 6.47
CA VAL A 51 2.31 -2.65 7.29
C VAL A 51 1.50 -1.61 6.54
N ALA A 52 1.50 -1.64 5.20
CA ALA A 52 0.69 -0.76 4.37
C ALA A 52 0.41 -1.37 3.00
N ALA A 53 -0.65 -0.90 2.37
CA ALA A 53 -0.99 -1.26 1.00
C ALA A 53 -1.62 -0.08 0.26
N VAL A 54 -1.39 0.00 -1.05
CA VAL A 54 -2.08 0.92 -1.96
C VAL A 54 -2.59 0.18 -3.18
N VAL A 55 -3.76 0.61 -3.66
CA VAL A 55 -4.35 0.12 -4.91
C VAL A 55 -4.32 1.25 -5.92
N CYS A 56 -3.79 0.97 -7.12
CA CYS A 56 -3.85 1.89 -8.24
C CYS A 56 -4.59 1.29 -9.44
N ASN A 57 -5.16 2.18 -10.26
CA ASN A 57 -5.88 1.82 -11.48
C ASN A 57 -4.91 1.49 -12.63
N SER A 58 -5.43 1.22 -13.83
CA SER A 58 -4.62 0.93 -15.03
C SER A 58 -3.73 2.08 -15.48
N GLU A 59 -4.06 3.31 -15.07
CA GLU A 59 -3.27 4.52 -15.31
C GLU A 59 -2.27 4.77 -14.17
N ARG A 60 -2.12 3.81 -13.24
CA ARG A 60 -1.22 3.86 -12.08
C ARG A 60 -1.53 4.98 -11.09
N ARG A 61 -2.72 5.55 -11.15
CA ARG A 61 -3.23 6.49 -10.15
C ARG A 61 -3.72 5.72 -8.93
N VAL A 62 -3.21 6.07 -7.76
CA VAL A 62 -3.67 5.53 -6.47
C VAL A 62 -5.12 5.95 -6.25
N VAL A 63 -5.97 4.96 -5.99
CA VAL A 63 -7.42 5.15 -5.72
C VAL A 63 -7.82 4.76 -4.30
N TRP A 64 -6.88 4.17 -3.56
CA TRP A 64 -7.06 3.72 -2.18
C TRP A 64 -5.70 3.41 -1.53
N GLY A 65 -5.56 3.71 -0.25
CA GLY A 65 -4.40 3.36 0.57
C GLY A 65 -4.80 3.02 1.99
N CYS A 66 -4.05 2.13 2.63
CA CYS A 66 -4.20 1.79 4.04
C CYS A 66 -2.87 1.48 4.71
N LEU A 67 -2.88 1.50 6.04
CA LEU A 67 -1.78 1.08 6.89
C LEU A 67 -2.29 0.36 8.13
N PHE A 68 -1.43 -0.41 8.78
CA PHE A 68 -1.71 -1.01 10.08
C PHE A 68 -1.61 0.03 11.19
N ASP A 69 -2.68 0.19 11.97
CA ASP A 69 -2.73 1.07 13.13
C ASP A 69 -2.44 0.25 14.40
N PHE A 70 -1.26 0.46 14.98
CA PHE A 70 -0.83 -0.26 16.18
C PHE A 70 -1.63 0.12 17.44
N VAL A 71 -2.30 1.27 17.45
CA VAL A 71 -3.12 1.73 18.59
C VAL A 71 -4.46 1.00 18.58
N GLN A 72 -5.07 0.89 17.40
CA GLN A 72 -6.35 0.19 17.23
C GLN A 72 -6.20 -1.32 17.03
N TYR A 73 -4.98 -1.77 16.73
CA TYR A 73 -4.67 -3.15 16.35
C TYR A 73 -5.52 -3.63 15.16
N ASP A 74 -5.83 -2.72 14.24
CA ASP A 74 -6.52 -3.01 12.98
C ASP A 74 -5.94 -2.11 11.88
N VAL A 75 -6.34 -2.39 10.65
CA VAL A 75 -5.97 -1.62 9.48
C VAL A 75 -6.86 -0.38 9.40
N VAL A 76 -6.30 0.72 8.88
CA VAL A 76 -7.02 1.98 8.68
C VAL A 76 -6.68 2.55 7.31
N THR A 77 -7.65 3.24 6.70
CA THR A 77 -7.41 3.97 5.47
C THR A 77 -6.51 5.18 5.73
N THR A 78 -5.71 5.53 4.75
CA THR A 78 -4.86 6.73 4.79
C THR A 78 -4.86 7.43 3.45
N ASP A 79 -4.87 8.76 3.47
CA ASP A 79 -4.73 9.57 2.28
C ASP A 79 -3.25 9.73 1.95
N LEU A 80 -2.90 9.47 0.69
CA LEU A 80 -1.53 9.64 0.23
C LEU A 80 -1.26 11.12 -0.09
N PRO A 81 -0.05 11.62 0.21
CA PRO A 81 0.35 12.96 -0.20
C PRO A 81 0.44 13.05 -1.73
N ALA A 82 0.37 14.27 -2.26
CA ALA A 82 0.28 14.54 -3.70
C ALA A 82 1.43 13.93 -4.52
N ASP A 83 2.62 13.81 -3.93
CA ASP A 83 3.81 13.21 -4.55
C ASP A 83 3.76 11.67 -4.64
N LEU A 84 2.76 11.02 -4.03
CA LEU A 84 2.59 9.56 -4.02
C LEU A 84 1.30 9.09 -4.72
N VAL A 85 0.51 10.00 -5.32
CA VAL A 85 -0.77 9.66 -5.96
C VAL A 85 -0.64 8.90 -7.27
N GLU A 86 0.56 8.86 -7.85
CA GLU A 86 0.87 8.11 -9.07
C GLU A 86 2.05 7.18 -8.81
N VAL A 87 1.93 5.93 -9.24
CA VAL A 87 2.95 4.90 -9.03
C VAL A 87 3.78 4.70 -10.31
N PRO A 88 5.06 5.12 -10.33
CA PRO A 88 5.88 4.97 -11.52
C PRO A 88 6.04 3.50 -11.95
N ASP A 89 6.25 3.31 -13.26
CA ASP A 89 6.79 2.08 -13.83
C ASP A 89 8.11 1.67 -13.17
N ALA A 90 8.46 0.40 -13.32
CA ALA A 90 9.67 -0.18 -12.74
C ALA A 90 10.94 0.63 -13.07
N GLY A 91 11.97 0.48 -12.23
CA GLY A 91 13.23 1.19 -12.36
C GLY A 91 13.43 2.23 -11.26
N GLU A 92 14.33 3.19 -11.51
CA GLU A 92 14.78 4.15 -10.49
C GLU A 92 13.65 5.02 -9.93
N ALA A 93 12.72 5.46 -10.78
CA ALA A 93 11.56 6.24 -10.36
C ALA A 93 10.65 5.44 -9.41
N HIS A 94 10.43 4.15 -9.69
CA HIS A 94 9.69 3.26 -8.79
C HIS A 94 10.40 3.14 -7.44
N THR A 95 11.71 2.91 -7.46
CA THR A 95 12.51 2.78 -6.23
C THR A 95 12.40 4.04 -5.36
N LYS A 96 12.53 5.23 -5.97
CA LYS A 96 12.35 6.52 -5.27
C LYS A 96 10.94 6.65 -4.69
N TRP A 97 9.92 6.28 -5.46
CA TRP A 97 8.53 6.29 -5.00
C TRP A 97 8.32 5.35 -3.81
N VAL A 98 8.84 4.12 -3.87
CA VAL A 98 8.75 3.15 -2.76
C VAL A 98 9.45 3.67 -1.51
N SER A 99 10.65 4.24 -1.64
CA SER A 99 11.37 4.87 -0.51
C SER A 99 10.58 6.05 0.08
N ARG A 100 9.95 6.88 -0.75
CA ARG A 100 9.14 8.01 -0.28
C ARG A 100 7.87 7.53 0.41
N TRP A 101 7.20 6.54 -0.15
CA TRP A 101 6.00 5.90 0.42
C TRP A 101 6.29 5.30 1.79
N ALA A 102 7.44 4.65 1.94
CA ALA A 102 7.91 4.13 3.20
C ALA A 102 8.14 5.19 4.29
N LEU A 103 8.80 6.30 3.93
CA LEU A 103 8.99 7.42 4.85
C LEU A 103 7.66 7.98 5.33
N PHE A 104 6.68 8.10 4.42
CA PHE A 104 5.32 8.50 4.75
C PHE A 104 4.67 7.51 5.73
N VAL A 105 4.63 6.22 5.42
CA VAL A 105 4.03 5.18 6.28
C VAL A 105 4.67 5.15 7.67
N ASN A 106 6.01 5.21 7.74
CA ASN A 106 6.72 5.28 9.02
C ASN A 106 6.35 6.54 9.83
N SER A 107 6.16 7.67 9.16
CA SER A 107 5.76 8.93 9.81
C SER A 107 4.32 8.87 10.31
N GLU A 108 3.40 8.29 9.53
CA GLU A 108 2.01 8.05 9.94
C GLU A 108 1.92 7.15 11.16
N ILE A 109 2.63 6.01 11.13
CA ILE A 109 2.67 5.06 12.26
C ILE A 109 3.18 5.77 13.52
N LYS A 110 4.31 6.48 13.43
CA LYS A 110 4.87 7.26 14.55
C LYS A 110 3.88 8.31 15.07
N ARG A 111 3.18 9.01 14.19
CA ARG A 111 2.19 10.03 14.60
C ARG A 111 1.03 9.42 15.37
N ARG A 112 0.55 8.24 14.94
CA ARG A 112 -0.55 7.54 15.59
C ARG A 112 -0.15 6.99 16.95
N THR A 113 1.02 6.37 17.05
CA THR A 113 1.52 5.82 18.32
C THR A 113 1.99 6.86 19.32
N ALA A 114 2.32 8.08 18.87
CA ALA A 114 2.69 9.19 19.74
C ALA A 114 1.49 9.96 20.34
N ARG A 115 0.25 9.66 19.92
CA ARG A 115 -0.95 10.24 20.53
C ARG A 115 -1.33 9.40 21.75
N PRO A 116 -1.26 9.95 22.98
CA PRO A 116 -1.67 9.26 24.21
C PRO A 116 -3.18 9.05 24.29
#